data_AF-A0A832UFK9-F1
#
_entry.id   AF-A0A832UFK9-F1
#
_cell.length_a   1.000
_cell.length_b   1.000
_cell.length_c   1.000
_cell.angle_alpha   90.00
_cell.angle_beta   90.00
_cell.angle_gamma   90.00
#
_symmetry.space_group_name_H-M   'P 1'
#
loop_
_entity.id
_entity.type
_entity.pdbx_description
1 polymer ?
#
loop_
_entity_poly.entity_id
_entity_poly.type
_entity_poly.pdbx_seq_one_letter_code
_entity_poly.pdbx_strand_id
1 'polypeptide(L)'
;MKETYKYTIEDQNNEEFNIKCKVEYDTENAYNTTYYFYDGNEWLKDFIDLSKLSPKNEEESKNFEDFVTRVHDYMVHGDMWDELKQIKDNESVNKDSYTLSIKANKI
;
A
#
# COMPACT_ATOMS: atom_id res chain seq x y z
N MET A 1 20.27 7.08 -9.07
CA MET A 1 19.18 7.29 -10.07
C MET A 1 17.85 7.09 -9.36
N LYS A 2 16.90 8.02 -9.45
CA LYS A 2 15.60 7.89 -8.76
C LYS A 2 14.63 7.03 -9.56
N GLU A 3 14.04 6.04 -8.89
CA GLU A 3 12.93 5.25 -9.43
C GLU A 3 11.67 5.51 -8.63
N THR A 4 10.52 5.45 -9.31
CA THR A 4 9.22 5.60 -8.68
C THR A 4 8.33 4.42 -9.06
N TYR A 5 7.75 3.78 -8.05
CA TYR A 5 6.76 2.72 -8.23
C TYR A 5 5.46 3.12 -7.57
N LYS A 6 4.36 2.79 -8.23
CA LYS A 6 3.02 2.74 -7.64
C LYS A 6 2.70 1.30 -7.28
N TYR A 7 2.06 1.14 -6.13
CA TYR A 7 1.51 -0.12 -5.69
C TYR A 7 0.03 0.06 -5.39
N THR A 8 -0.76 -0.95 -5.76
CA THR A 8 -2.14 -1.09 -5.31
C THR A 8 -2.19 -2.29 -4.39
N ILE A 9 -2.52 -2.06 -3.13
CA ILE A 9 -2.71 -3.09 -2.10
C ILE A 9 -4.22 -3.29 -1.98
N GLU A 10 -4.70 -4.47 -2.33
CA GLU A 10 -6.11 -4.85 -2.40
C GLU A 10 -6.41 -5.94 -1.37
N ASP A 11 -7.61 -5.96 -0.83
CA ASP A 11 -8.10 -7.10 -0.06
C ASP A 11 -8.37 -8.30 -1.00
N GLN A 12 -7.89 -9.49 -0.63
CA GLN A 12 -8.12 -10.69 -1.46
C GLN A 12 -9.58 -11.13 -1.48
N ASN A 13 -10.38 -10.78 -0.47
CA ASN A 13 -11.80 -11.13 -0.40
C ASN A 13 -12.71 -10.02 -0.94
N ASN A 14 -12.21 -8.78 -1.04
CA ASN A 14 -12.95 -7.66 -1.59
C ASN A 14 -12.05 -6.65 -2.32
N GLU A 15 -11.95 -6.78 -3.65
CA GLU A 15 -11.12 -5.90 -4.49
C GLU A 15 -11.52 -4.42 -4.42
N GLU A 16 -12.74 -4.10 -3.98
CA GLU A 16 -13.15 -2.71 -3.76
C GLU A 16 -12.37 -2.03 -2.63
N PHE A 17 -11.88 -2.82 -1.66
CA PHE A 17 -11.01 -2.33 -0.59
C PHE A 17 -9.57 -2.31 -1.07
N ASN A 18 -9.11 -1.13 -1.44
CA ASN A 18 -7.76 -0.93 -1.91
C ASN A 18 -7.10 0.33 -1.35
N ILE A 19 -5.79 0.25 -1.15
CA ILE A 19 -4.91 1.35 -0.81
C ILE A 19 -3.91 1.51 -1.94
N LYS A 20 -3.82 2.72 -2.49
CA LYS A 20 -2.80 3.07 -3.47
C LYS A 20 -1.66 3.78 -2.76
N CYS A 21 -0.46 3.24 -2.87
CA CYS A 21 0.75 3.88 -2.38
C CYS A 21 1.77 4.06 -3.49
N LYS A 22 2.69 5.01 -3.31
CA LYS A 22 3.78 5.29 -4.25
C LYS A 22 5.06 5.42 -3.46
N VAL A 23 6.13 4.80 -3.97
CA VAL A 23 7.46 4.83 -3.36
C VAL A 23 8.41 5.46 -4.36
N GLU A 24 9.07 6.54 -3.96
CA GLU A 24 10.20 7.12 -4.68
C GLU A 24 11.47 6.76 -3.91
N TYR A 25 12.40 6.04 -4.55
CA TYR A 25 13.67 5.68 -3.93
C TYR A 25 14.84 5.92 -4.87
N ASP A 26 15.98 6.28 -4.29
CA ASP A 26 17.24 6.38 -5.03
C ASP A 26 17.92 5.01 -5.09
N THR A 27 18.11 4.49 -6.29
CA THR A 27 18.81 3.21 -6.55
C THR A 27 20.26 3.20 -6.08
N GLU A 28 20.88 4.37 -5.92
CA GLU A 28 22.27 4.51 -5.46
C GLU A 28 22.36 4.81 -3.95
N ASN A 29 21.24 5.19 -3.32
CA ASN A 29 21.17 5.49 -1.89
C ASN A 29 19.79 5.17 -1.31
N ALA A 30 19.62 3.95 -0.81
CA ALA A 30 18.37 3.46 -0.25
C ALA A 30 17.82 4.27 0.94
N TYR A 31 18.67 5.05 1.63
CA TYR A 31 18.22 5.93 2.72
C TYR A 31 17.34 7.09 2.22
N ASN A 32 17.40 7.42 0.92
CA ASN A 32 16.56 8.45 0.32
C ASN A 32 15.31 7.83 -0.29
N THR A 33 14.46 7.25 0.57
CA THR A 33 13.15 6.69 0.19
C THR A 33 12.04 7.59 0.73
N THR A 34 11.11 7.98 -0.13
CA THR A 34 9.90 8.71 0.27
C THR A 34 8.66 7.90 -0.07
N TYR A 35 7.76 7.78 0.92
CA TYR A 35 6.50 7.07 0.80
C TYR A 35 5.33 8.05 0.65
N TYR A 36 4.39 7.69 -0.22
CA TYR A 36 3.17 8.44 -0.46
C TYR A 36 1.97 7.50 -0.42
N PHE A 37 0.85 7.98 0.14
CA PHE A 37 -0.45 7.30 0.10
C PHE A 37 -1.46 8.19 -0.62
N TYR A 38 -2.34 7.59 -1.41
CA TYR A 38 -3.40 8.31 -2.10
C TYR A 38 -4.65 8.35 -1.23
N ASP A 39 -5.17 9.54 -0.96
CA ASP A 39 -6.38 9.72 -0.12
C ASP A 39 -7.69 9.73 -0.92
N GLY A 40 -7.62 9.55 -2.24
CA GLY A 40 -8.74 9.69 -3.17
C GLY A 40 -8.72 10.98 -3.97
N ASN A 41 -7.95 12.00 -3.55
CA ASN A 41 -7.78 13.26 -4.25
C ASN A 41 -6.29 13.55 -4.54
N GLU A 42 -5.44 13.40 -3.53
CA GLU A 42 -4.04 13.83 -3.54
C GLU A 42 -3.08 12.78 -2.95
N TRP A 43 -1.79 12.92 -3.27
CA TRP A 43 -0.74 12.04 -2.76
C TRP A 43 -0.15 12.65 -1.50
N LEU A 44 -0.47 12.06 -0.35
CA LEU A 44 0.00 12.49 0.96
C LEU A 44 1.32 11.81 1.29
N LYS A 45 2.34 12.60 1.60
CA LYS A 45 3.65 12.11 2.07
C LYS A 45 3.55 11.75 3.56
N ASP A 46 4.09 10.59 3.93
CA ASP A 46 4.27 10.17 5.34
C ASP A 46 3.05 10.35 6.25
N PHE A 47 1.88 9.82 5.87
CA PHE A 47 0.78 9.74 6.82
C PHE A 47 0.17 8.35 6.91
N ILE A 48 0.39 7.74 8.08
CA ILE A 48 -0.23 6.51 8.56
C ILE A 48 -1.52 6.91 9.28
N ASP A 49 -2.47 7.47 8.55
CA ASP A 49 -3.85 7.49 9.03
C ASP A 49 -4.76 7.01 7.92
N LEU A 50 -4.59 5.71 7.66
CA LEU A 50 -5.38 4.94 6.70
C LEU A 50 -6.87 4.91 7.07
N SER A 51 -7.23 5.26 8.32
CA SER A 51 -8.63 5.37 8.75
C SER A 51 -9.39 6.49 8.04
N LYS A 52 -8.68 7.49 7.50
CA LYS A 52 -9.28 8.55 6.68
C LYS A 52 -9.75 8.08 5.31
N LEU A 53 -9.38 6.86 4.92
CA LEU A 53 -9.82 6.22 3.69
C LEU A 53 -11.18 5.50 3.86
N SER A 54 -11.77 5.51 5.07
CA SER A 54 -12.97 4.73 5.39
C SER A 54 -14.20 5.09 4.52
N PRO A 55 -14.95 4.07 4.05
CA PRO A 55 -16.21 4.27 3.36
C PRO A 55 -17.27 4.87 4.31
N LYS A 56 -18.27 5.55 3.73
CA LYS A 56 -19.29 6.31 4.49
C LYS A 56 -20.37 5.44 5.16
N ASN A 57 -20.41 4.14 4.87
CA ASN A 57 -21.40 3.18 5.38
C ASN A 57 -20.83 2.41 6.58
N GLU A 58 -21.60 2.24 7.67
CA GLU A 58 -21.14 1.61 8.93
C GLU A 58 -20.70 0.14 8.77
N GLU A 59 -21.39 -0.66 7.96
CA GLU A 59 -21.05 -2.08 7.77
C GLU A 59 -19.79 -2.25 6.92
N GLU A 60 -19.66 -1.45 5.86
CA GLU A 60 -18.44 -1.36 5.05
C GLU A 60 -17.28 -0.77 5.86
N SER A 61 -17.54 0.17 6.77
CA SER A 61 -16.51 0.79 7.62
C SER A 61 -15.81 -0.25 8.50
N LYS A 62 -16.56 -1.20 9.09
CA LYS A 62 -15.96 -2.27 9.91
C LYS A 62 -15.06 -3.19 9.09
N ASN A 63 -15.55 -3.68 7.95
CA ASN A 63 -14.76 -4.57 7.11
C ASN A 63 -13.55 -3.84 6.48
N PHE A 64 -13.68 -2.54 6.23
CA PHE A 64 -12.59 -1.69 5.77
C PHE A 64 -11.56 -1.40 6.87
N GLU A 65 -12.00 -1.17 8.12
CA GLU A 65 -11.11 -1.01 9.29
C GLU A 65 -10.26 -2.26 9.53
N ASP A 66 -10.85 -3.45 9.37
CA ASP A 66 -10.12 -4.71 9.46
C ASP A 66 -9.07 -4.83 8.33
N PHE A 67 -9.42 -4.45 7.10
CA PHE A 67 -8.49 -4.38 5.97
C PHE A 67 -7.34 -3.39 6.25
N VAL A 68 -7.67 -2.17 6.69
CA VAL A 68 -6.68 -1.15 7.06
C VAL A 68 -5.76 -1.65 8.16
N THR A 69 -6.29 -2.35 9.16
CA THR A 69 -5.50 -2.94 10.25
C THR A 69 -4.51 -3.97 9.72
N ARG A 70 -4.91 -4.84 8.79
CA ARG A 70 -3.99 -5.81 8.15
C ARG A 70 -2.90 -5.13 7.34
N VAL A 71 -3.23 -4.08 6.59
CA VAL A 71 -2.22 -3.29 5.86
C VAL A 71 -1.26 -2.59 6.82
N HIS A 72 -1.77 -2.00 7.90
CA HIS A 72 -0.94 -1.37 8.93
C HIS A 72 -0.03 -2.37 9.65
N ASP A 73 -0.54 -3.54 10.00
CA ASP A 73 0.25 -4.61 10.63
C ASP A 73 1.37 -5.06 9.68
N TYR A 74 1.09 -5.23 8.40
CA TYR A 74 2.10 -5.56 7.40
C TYR A 74 3.16 -4.44 7.25
N MET A 75 2.73 -3.17 7.29
CA MET A 75 3.63 -2.01 7.26
C MET A 75 4.60 -1.94 8.45
N VAL A 76 4.10 -2.22 9.66
CA VAL A 76 4.86 -2.04 10.90
C VAL A 76 5.63 -3.30 11.29
N HIS A 77 5.09 -4.48 11.00
CA HIS A 77 5.60 -5.76 11.50
C HIS A 77 6.05 -6.73 10.39
N GLY A 78 5.70 -6.49 9.13
CA GLY A 78 5.93 -7.45 8.04
C GLY A 78 6.87 -6.98 6.93
N ASP A 79 7.78 -6.04 7.21
CA ASP A 79 8.79 -5.55 6.26
C ASP A 79 8.22 -5.13 4.89
N MET A 80 6.96 -4.70 4.85
CA MET A 80 6.21 -4.45 3.61
C MET A 80 7.02 -3.69 2.57
N TRP A 81 7.71 -2.63 2.97
CA TRP A 81 8.43 -1.76 2.06
C TRP A 81 9.60 -2.43 1.33
N ASP A 82 10.30 -3.34 2.01
CA ASP A 82 11.40 -4.08 1.39
C ASP A 82 10.87 -5.19 0.47
N GLU A 83 9.73 -5.77 0.80
CA GLU A 83 9.05 -6.73 -0.08
C GLU A 83 8.47 -6.04 -1.32
N LEU A 84 7.86 -4.86 -1.18
CA LEU A 84 7.32 -4.09 -2.30
C LEU A 84 8.40 -3.79 -3.36
N LYS A 85 9.61 -3.42 -2.93
CA LYS A 85 10.74 -3.13 -3.83
C LYS A 85 11.19 -4.34 -4.65
N GLN A 86 10.89 -5.56 -4.20
CA GLN A 86 11.26 -6.79 -4.91
C GLN A 86 10.23 -7.20 -5.97
N ILE A 87 9.02 -6.63 -5.92
CA ILE A 87 7.97 -6.88 -6.92
C ILE A 87 8.37 -6.18 -8.22
N LYS A 88 8.45 -6.92 -9.33
CA LYS A 88 8.82 -6.33 -10.61
C LYS A 88 7.66 -5.54 -11.20
N ASP A 89 7.99 -4.72 -12.19
CA ASP A 89 7.00 -3.94 -12.94
C ASP A 89 5.92 -4.86 -13.57
N ASN A 90 4.66 -4.48 -13.39
CA ASN A 90 3.46 -5.20 -13.80
C ASN A 90 3.30 -6.62 -13.20
N GLU A 91 4.02 -6.95 -12.12
CA GLU A 91 3.78 -8.17 -11.35
C GLU A 91 2.75 -7.94 -10.25
N SER A 92 2.11 -9.04 -9.85
CA SER A 92 1.20 -9.10 -8.71
C SER A 92 1.65 -10.19 -7.75
N VAL A 93 1.60 -9.91 -6.45
CA VAL A 93 2.00 -10.84 -5.39
C VAL A 93 0.89 -10.92 -4.36
N ASN A 94 0.59 -12.15 -3.94
CA ASN A 94 -0.33 -12.42 -2.85
C ASN A 94 0.42 -12.54 -1.52
N LYS A 95 -0.15 -11.94 -0.48
CA LYS A 95 0.32 -12.01 0.91
C LYS A 95 -0.77 -12.63 1.77
N ASP A 96 -0.86 -13.95 1.71
CA ASP A 96 -1.94 -14.72 2.31
C ASP A 96 -2.00 -14.53 3.84
N SER A 97 -0.85 -14.38 4.52
CA SER A 97 -0.75 -14.08 5.96
C SER A 97 -1.49 -12.80 6.37
N TYR A 98 -1.63 -11.85 5.45
CA TYR A 98 -2.35 -10.59 5.63
C TYR A 98 -3.62 -10.50 4.79
N THR A 99 -3.92 -11.54 4.00
CA THR A 99 -5.06 -11.58 3.07
C THR A 99 -5.04 -10.40 2.08
N LEU A 100 -3.85 -10.04 1.59
CA LEU A 100 -3.63 -8.91 0.68
C LEU A 100 -3.16 -9.38 -0.70
N SER A 101 -3.57 -8.66 -1.74
CA SER A 101 -3.04 -8.76 -3.10
C SER A 101 -2.34 -7.45 -3.44
N ILE A 102 -1.15 -7.50 -4.00
CA ILE A 102 -0.33 -6.32 -4.26
C ILE A 102 0.06 -6.29 -5.73
N LYS A 103 -0.26 -5.20 -6.42
CA LYS A 103 0.09 -4.98 -7.84
C LYS A 103 1.09 -3.84 -7.95
N ALA A 104 2.22 -4.06 -8.63
CA ALA A 104 3.25 -3.05 -8.84
C ALA A 104 3.23 -2.47 -10.26
N ASN A 105 3.46 -1.17 -10.38
CA ASN A 105 3.56 -0.47 -11.66
C ASN A 105 4.63 0.63 -11.57
N LYS A 106 5.64 0.57 -12.43
CA LYS A 106 6.72 1.57 -12.51
C LYS A 106 6.24 2.82 -13.26
N ILE A 107 6.62 4.00 -12.76
CA ILE A 107 6.33 5.31 -13.39
C ILE A 107 7.60 5.90 -14.00
#